data_AF-A0A924BDQ7-F1
#
_entry.id   AF-A0A924BDQ7-F1
#
_cell.length_a   1.000
_cell.length_b   1.000
_cell.length_c   1.000
_cell.angle_alpha   90.00
_cell.angle_beta   90.00
_cell.angle_gamma   90.00
#
_symmetry.space_group_name_H-M   'P 1'
#
loop_
_entity.id
_entity.type
_entity.pdbx_description
1 polymer ?
#
loop_
_entity_poly.entity_id
_entity_poly.type
_entity_poly.pdbx_seq_one_letter_code
_entity_poly.pdbx_strand_id
1 'polypeptide(L)' 'MSPGLERSELEAHREQLEADVRRMVEKYLAIAEWDVPEIDEPLASRLIITAIRQALDRAEKALPDAQE' A
#
# COMPACT_ATOMS: atom_id res chain seq x y z
N MET A 1 8.82 -10.03 -22.38
CA MET A 1 8.65 -8.56 -22.35
C MET A 1 9.99 -7.97 -21.91
N SER A 2 10.32 -6.73 -22.30
CA SER A 2 11.64 -6.14 -22.04
C SER A 2 11.56 -5.26 -20.79
N PRO A 3 12.38 -5.49 -19.73
CA PRO A 3 12.29 -4.83 -18.41
C PRO A 3 12.15 -3.30 -18.38
N GLY A 4 12.51 -2.63 -19.48
CA GLY A 4 12.35 -1.19 -19.65
C GLY A 4 10.90 -0.76 -19.92
N LEU A 5 10.09 -1.61 -20.55
CA LEU A 5 8.69 -1.33 -20.85
C LEU A 5 7.83 -1.39 -19.58
N GLU A 6 7.96 -2.45 -18.79
CA GLU A 6 7.18 -2.63 -17.56
C GLU A 6 7.47 -1.51 -16.56
N ARG A 7 8.73 -1.06 -16.46
CA ARG A 7 9.10 0.09 -15.63
C ARG A 7 8.42 1.38 -16.10
N SER A 8 8.39 1.64 -17.40
CA SER A 8 7.76 2.83 -17.97
C SER A 8 6.24 2.81 -17.80
N GLU A 9 5.61 1.64 -17.97
CA GLU A 9 4.17 1.47 -17.75
C GLU A 9 3.81 1.68 -16.27
N LEU A 10 4.60 1.14 -15.34
CA LEU A 10 4.37 1.35 -13.91
C LEU A 10 4.57 2.83 -13.51
N GLU A 11 5.58 3.50 -14.06
CA GLU A 11 5.78 4.94 -13.81
C GLU A 11 4.59 5.78 -14.28
N ALA A 12 4.00 5.43 -15.44
CA ALA A 12 2.80 6.10 -15.94
C ALA A 12 1.57 5.91 -15.03
N HIS A 13 1.54 4.84 -14.23
CA HIS A 13 0.48 4.54 -13.26
C HIS A 13 0.83 4.91 -11.81
N ARG A 14 1.96 5.59 -11.56
CA ARG A 14 2.43 5.88 -10.20
C ARG A 14 1.41 6.63 -9.35
N GLU A 15 0.76 7.65 -9.91
CA GLU A 15 -0.26 8.42 -9.20
C GLU A 15 -1.48 7.58 -8.81
N GLN A 16 -1.89 6.65 -9.69
CA GLN A 16 -3.00 5.74 -9.42
C GLN A 16 -2.62 4.74 -8.32
N LEU A 17 -1.40 4.21 -8.36
CA LEU A 17 -0.88 3.33 -7.30
C LEU A 17 -0.87 4.04 -5.94
N GLU A 18 -0.40 5.30 -5.88
CA GLU A 18 -0.44 6.09 -4.65
C GLU A 18 -1.86 6.32 -4.14
N ALA A 19 -2.81 6.62 -5.04
CA ALA A 19 -4.21 6.79 -4.70
C ALA A 19 -4.82 5.50 -4.12
N ASP A 20 -4.48 4.34 -4.66
CA ASP A 20 -4.97 3.05 -4.17
C ASP A 20 -4.40 2.71 -2.78
N VAL A 21 -3.13 3.05 -2.52
CA VAL A 21 -2.56 2.93 -1.17
C VAL A 21 -3.27 3.85 -0.18
N ARG A 22 -3.62 5.09 -0.57
CA ARG A 22 -4.41 6.00 0.29
C ARG A 22 -5.80 5.43 0.61
N ARG A 23 -6.51 4.91 -0.41
CA ARG A 23 -7.80 4.24 -0.23
C ARG A 23 -7.73 3.03 0.69
N MET A 24 -6.61 2.30 0.69
CA MET A 24 -6.40 1.22 1.64
C MET A 24 -6.35 1.73 3.09
N VAL A 25 -5.72 2.89 3.34
CA VAL A 25 -5.70 3.49 4.68
C VAL A 25 -7.11 3.84 5.13
N GLU A 26 -7.87 4.56 4.30
CA GLU A 26 -9.27 4.93 4.55
C GLU A 26 -10.14 3.70 4.81
N LYS A 27 -9.98 2.64 4.01
CA LYS A 27 -10.70 1.38 4.19
C LYS A 27 -10.46 0.77 5.58
N TYR A 28 -9.22 0.75 6.06
CA TYR A 28 -8.91 0.15 7.35
C TYR A 28 -9.28 1.05 8.54
N LEU A 29 -9.29 2.38 8.37
CA LEU A 29 -9.91 3.30 9.34
C LEU A 29 -11.40 2.98 9.49
N ALA A 30 -12.13 2.82 8.38
CA ALA A 30 -13.55 2.50 8.40
C ALA A 30 -13.82 1.11 9.01
N ILE A 31 -13.04 0.07 8.66
CA ILE A 31 -13.19 -1.28 9.21
C ILE A 31 -12.96 -1.30 10.73
N ALA A 32 -12.01 -0.51 11.22
CA ALA A 32 -11.72 -0.43 12.65
C ALA A 32 -12.69 0.48 13.41
N GLU A 33 -13.64 1.12 12.70
CA GLU A 33 -14.54 2.15 13.23
C GLU A 33 -13.76 3.33 13.86
N TRP A 34 -12.61 3.66 13.25
CA TRP A 34 -11.69 4.71 13.72
C TRP A 34 -11.88 6.06 13.01
N ASP A 35 -12.82 6.14 12.08
CA ASP A 35 -13.25 7.36 11.41
C ASP A 35 -14.27 8.12 12.28
N VAL A 36 -13.85 8.49 13.51
CA VAL A 36 -14.67 9.22 14.48
C VAL A 36 -13.83 10.26 15.24
N PRO A 37 -14.42 11.38 15.72
CA PRO A 37 -13.67 12.50 16.32
C PRO A 37 -12.84 12.15 17.56
N GLU A 38 -13.18 11.07 18.26
CA GLU A 38 -12.54 10.63 19.50
C GLU A 38 -11.20 9.92 19.26
N ILE A 39 -10.94 9.50 18.02
CA ILE A 39 -9.71 8.82 17.63
C ILE A 39 -8.68 9.84 17.16
N ASP A 40 -7.43 9.64 17.58
CA ASP A 40 -6.27 10.30 16.96
C ASP A 40 -6.07 9.68 15.57
N GLU A 41 -6.82 10.18 14.59
CA GLU A 41 -6.80 9.73 13.20
C GLU A 41 -5.38 9.81 12.58
N PRO A 42 -4.56 10.86 12.84
CA PRO A 42 -3.16 10.87 12.43
C PRO A 42 -2.34 9.69 12.97
N LEU A 43 -2.49 9.34 14.25
CA LEU A 43 -1.84 8.16 14.83
C LEU A 43 -2.37 6.86 14.22
N ALA A 44 -3.70 6.72 14.10
CA ALA A 44 -4.36 5.56 13.51
C ALA A 44 -3.89 5.32 12.06
N SER A 45 -3.82 6.38 11.26
CA SER A 45 -3.29 6.34 9.89
C SER A 45 -1.84 5.85 9.84
N ARG A 46 -0.99 6.28 10.78
CA ARG A 46 0.41 5.81 10.87
C ARG A 46 0.50 4.33 11.22
N LEU A 47 -0.37 3.85 12.11
CA LEU A 47 -0.44 2.42 12.46
C LEU A 47 -0.84 1.58 11.24
N ILE A 48 -1.85 2.03 10.49
CA ILE A 48 -2.30 1.34 9.27
C ILE A 48 -1.21 1.34 8.19
N ILE A 49 -0.55 2.47 7.94
CA ILE A 49 0.57 2.53 6.98
C ILE A 49 1.70 1.58 7.38
N THR A 50 2.00 1.49 8.68
CA THR A 50 3.00 0.54 9.20
C THR A 50 2.59 -0.90 8.91
N ALA A 51 1.32 -1.24 9.14
CA ALA A 51 0.79 -2.57 8.85
C ALA A 51 0.82 -2.89 7.34
N ILE A 52 0.50 -1.91 6.48
CA ILE A 52 0.59 -2.06 5.01
C ILE A 52 2.03 -2.34 4.60
N ARG A 53 3.02 -1.62 5.12
CA ARG A 53 4.44 -1.88 4.85
C ARG A 53 4.85 -3.30 5.24
N GLN A 54 4.47 -3.74 6.45
CA GLN A 54 4.75 -5.12 6.88
C GLN A 54 4.06 -6.17 6.00
N ALA A 55 2.87 -5.89 5.49
CA ALA A 55 2.18 -6.76 4.54
C ALA A 55 2.93 -6.83 3.20
N LEU A 56 3.43 -5.70 2.69
CA LEU A 56 4.27 -5.65 1.49
C LEU A 56 5.57 -6.42 1.67
N ASP A 57 6.27 -6.25 2.80
CA ASP A 57 7.50 -7.00 3.11
C ASP A 57 7.26 -8.51 3.09
N ARG A 58 6.09 -8.96 3.56
CA ARG A 58 5.71 -10.38 3.52
C ARG A 58 5.35 -10.84 2.11
N ALA A 59 4.66 -10.01 1.33
CA ALA A 59 4.32 -10.32 -0.04
C ALA A 59 5.57 -10.43 -0.92
N GLU A 60 6.55 -9.54 -0.74
CA GLU A 60 7.83 -9.58 -1.43
C GLU A 60 8.60 -10.87 -1.11
N LYS A 61 8.68 -11.25 0.17
CA LYS A 61 9.31 -12.52 0.58
C LYS A 61 8.60 -13.78 0.05
N ALA A 62 7.34 -13.65 -0.36
CA ALA A 62 6.57 -14.75 -0.94
C ALA A 62 6.69 -14.82 -2.47
N LEU A 63 7.32 -13.83 -3.11
CA LEU A 63 7.62 -13.91 -4.53
C LEU A 63 8.66 -15.02 -4.77
N PRO A 64 8.50 -15.82 -5.84
CA PRO A 64 9.54 -16.75 -6.23
C PRO A 64 10.81 -15.96 -6.59
N ASP A 65 11.97 -16.52 -6.28
CA ASP A 65 13.24 -15.97 -6.78
C ASP A 65 13.13 -15.85 -8.30
N ALA A 66 13.54 -14.69 -8.83
CA ALA A 66 13.60 -14.49 -10.27
C ALA A 66 14.56 -15.55 -10.84
N GLN A 67 14.01 -16.55 -11.53
CA GLN A 67 14.82 -17.53 -12.26
C GLN A 67 15.48 -16.77 -13.42
N GLU A 68 16.81 -16.57 -13.31
CA GLU A 68 17.67 -16.14 -14.41
C GLU A 68 17.74 -17.21 -15.51
#